data_AF-A0A9P7K6C2-F1
#
_entry.id   AF-A0A9P7K6C2-F1
#
_cell.length_a   1.000
_cell.length_b   1.000
_cell.length_c   1.000
_cell.angle_alpha   90.00
_cell.angle_beta   90.00
_cell.angle_gamma   90.00
#
_symmetry.space_group_name_H-M   'P 1'
#
loop_
_entity.id
_entity.type
_entity.pdbx_description
1 polymer ?
#
loop_
_entity_poly.entity_id
_entity_poly.type
_entity_poly.pdbx_seq_one_letter_code
_entity_poly.pdbx_strand_id
1 'polypeptide(L)'
;ELQGDWVTDCITHLREKKYTRIEPIKAAEDAWVEQVNAIFSVGLWDRSDSWYIGANVPGKPRQSLNFTGGIPLYFRLCRESAEGGYTGFALSGTEGTDGPADSESTR
;
A
#
# COMPACT_ATOMS: atom_id res chain seq x y z
N GLU A 1 -9.28 -11.93 -7.73
CA GLU A 1 -9.14 -11.30 -9.06
C GLU A 1 -8.27 -10.04 -8.99
N LEU A 2 -8.80 -8.83 -8.81
CA LEU A 2 -8.06 -7.56 -9.02
C LEU A 2 -6.67 -7.42 -8.35
N GLN A 3 -6.55 -7.74 -7.06
CA GLN A 3 -5.26 -7.70 -6.37
C GLN A 3 -4.30 -8.79 -6.87
N GLY A 4 -4.83 -9.96 -7.22
CA GLY A 4 -4.04 -11.06 -7.79
C GLY A 4 -3.49 -10.70 -9.17
N ASP A 5 -4.30 -10.04 -10.00
CA ASP A 5 -3.86 -9.52 -11.30
C ASP A 5 -2.74 -8.49 -11.11
N TRP A 6 -2.94 -7.51 -10.21
CA TRP A 6 -1.94 -6.49 -9.90
C TRP A 6 -0.60 -7.09 -9.41
N VAL A 7 -0.65 -8.10 -8.53
CA VAL A 7 0.56 -8.79 -8.05
C VAL A 7 1.24 -9.57 -9.17
N THR A 8 0.47 -10.19 -10.07
CA THR A 8 1.00 -10.94 -11.21
C THR A 8 1.70 -10.02 -12.21
N ASP A 9 1.08 -8.88 -12.51
CA ASP A 9 1.65 -7.82 -13.37
C ASP A 9 2.93 -7.25 -12.74
N CYS A 10 2.94 -7.03 -11.42
CA CYS A 10 4.11 -6.61 -10.66
C CYS A 10 5.27 -7.59 -10.78
N ILE A 11 5.04 -8.87 -10.49
CA ILE A 11 6.09 -9.89 -10.59
C ILE A 11 6.62 -10.01 -12.03
N THR A 12 5.75 -9.88 -13.03
CA THR A 12 6.14 -9.90 -14.45
C THR A 12 7.05 -8.71 -14.76
N HIS A 13 6.65 -7.51 -14.36
CA HIS A 13 7.46 -6.29 -14.54
C HIS A 13 8.85 -6.41 -13.89
N LEU A 14 8.92 -6.87 -12.64
CA LEU A 14 10.21 -7.04 -11.94
C LEU A 14 11.14 -8.00 -12.70
N ARG A 15 10.60 -9.11 -13.21
CA ARG A 15 11.38 -10.09 -14.00
C ARG A 15 11.89 -9.52 -15.31
N GLU A 16 11.02 -8.85 -16.07
CA GLU A 16 11.38 -8.23 -17.35
C GLU A 16 12.45 -7.15 -17.19
N LYS A 17 12.40 -6.40 -16.08
CA LYS A 17 13.35 -5.35 -15.74
C LYS A 17 14.53 -5.82 -14.90
N LYS A 18 14.60 -7.12 -14.58
CA LYS A 18 15.65 -7.74 -13.74
C LYS A 18 15.76 -7.14 -12.33
N TYR A 19 14.69 -6.58 -11.78
CA TYR A 19 14.62 -6.25 -10.37
C TYR A 19 14.43 -7.53 -9.55
N THR A 20 15.12 -7.63 -8.42
CA THR A 20 15.02 -8.75 -7.49
C THR A 20 14.24 -8.40 -6.22
N ARG A 21 13.98 -7.12 -5.98
CA ARG A 21 13.28 -6.62 -4.80
C ARG A 21 12.39 -5.43 -5.16
N ILE A 22 11.20 -5.41 -4.54
CA ILE A 22 10.27 -4.29 -4.47
C ILE A 22 9.89 -4.08 -3.00
N GLU A 23 9.97 -2.85 -2.50
CA GLU A 23 9.52 -2.48 -1.15
C GLU A 23 8.82 -1.13 -1.19
N PRO A 24 7.69 -0.95 -0.48
CA PRO A 24 7.09 0.38 -0.36
C PRO A 24 8.06 1.29 0.40
N ILE A 25 8.25 2.52 -0.09
CA ILE A 25 9.01 3.51 0.67
C ILE A 25 8.17 4.01 1.84
N LYS A 26 8.81 4.36 2.96
CA LYS A 26 8.10 4.74 4.19
C LYS A 26 7.11 5.90 3.97
N ALA A 27 7.52 6.91 3.20
CA ALA A 27 6.67 8.05 2.89
C ALA A 27 5.38 7.67 2.12
N ALA A 28 5.45 6.66 1.24
CA ALA A 28 4.28 6.18 0.51
C ALA A 28 3.34 5.36 1.40
N GLU A 29 3.90 4.56 2.31
CA GLU A 29 3.11 3.87 3.34
C GLU A 29 2.37 4.87 4.24
N ASP A 30 3.07 5.89 4.73
CA ASP A 30 2.48 6.91 5.61
C ASP A 30 1.35 7.69 4.91
N ALA A 31 1.59 8.10 3.65
CA ALA A 31 0.58 8.76 2.82
C ALA A 31 -0.64 7.85 2.58
N TRP A 32 -0.42 6.55 2.35
CA TRP A 32 -1.51 5.58 2.18
C TRP A 32 -2.32 5.43 3.47
N VAL A 33 -1.66 5.34 4.63
CA VAL A 33 -2.33 5.28 5.94
C VAL A 33 -3.15 6.53 6.19
N GLU A 34 -2.60 7.72 5.95
CA GLU A 34 -3.30 8.99 6.09
C GLU A 34 -4.56 9.01 5.21
N GLN A 35 -4.43 8.63 3.94
CA GLN A 35 -5.56 8.60 3.01
C GLN A 35 -6.64 7.60 3.45
N VAL A 36 -6.27 6.38 3.86
CA VAL A 36 -7.20 5.37 4.35
C VAL A 36 -7.95 5.86 5.58
N ASN A 37 -7.25 6.50 6.52
CA ASN A 37 -7.86 7.07 7.72
C ASN A 37 -8.78 8.25 7.39
N ALA A 38 -8.40 9.11 6.45
CA ALA A 38 -9.23 10.22 6.00
C ALA A 38 -10.55 9.72 5.39
N ILE A 39 -10.50 8.74 4.49
CA ILE A 39 -11.69 8.12 3.89
C ILE A 39 -12.56 7.46 4.98
N PHE A 40 -11.93 6.74 5.90
CA PHE A 40 -12.61 6.06 6.99
C PHE A 40 -13.34 7.05 7.91
N SER A 41 -12.75 8.21 8.21
CA SER A 41 -13.28 9.21 9.15
C SER A 41 -14.63 9.82 8.74
N VAL A 42 -14.98 9.74 7.44
CA VAL A 42 -16.27 10.25 6.92
C VAL A 42 -17.43 9.32 7.27
N GLY A 43 -17.15 8.05 7.57
CA GLY A 43 -18.18 7.06 7.90
C GLY A 43 -18.61 7.06 9.37
N LEU A 44 -19.54 6.16 9.70
CA LEU A 44 -20.02 5.92 11.07
C LEU A 44 -19.37 4.68 11.73
N TRP A 45 -18.25 4.22 11.18
CA TRP A 45 -17.60 2.97 11.55
C TRP A 45 -17.14 2.94 13.00
N ASP A 46 -16.82 4.10 13.57
CA ASP A 46 -16.35 4.27 14.94
C ASP A 46 -17.48 4.18 15.99
N ARG A 47 -18.75 4.23 15.54
CA ARG A 47 -19.95 4.19 16.40
C ARG A 47 -20.32 2.80 16.88
N SER A 48 -19.63 1.76 16.43
CA SER A 48 -19.89 0.37 16.80
C SER A 48 -18.61 -0.36 17.16
N ASP A 49 -18.64 -1.08 18.28
CA ASP A 49 -17.57 -1.97 18.68
C ASP A 49 -17.61 -3.22 17.80
N SER A 50 -16.76 -3.22 16.77
CA SER A 50 -16.68 -4.31 15.82
C SER A 50 -15.24 -4.71 15.50
N TRP A 51 -15.09 -5.92 14.97
CA TRP A 51 -13.82 -6.39 14.44
C TRP A 51 -13.30 -5.52 13.28
N TYR A 52 -14.19 -4.78 12.61
CA TYR A 52 -13.86 -3.91 11.47
C TYR A 52 -12.88 -2.79 11.84
N ILE A 53 -12.81 -2.47 13.13
CA ILE A 53 -11.95 -1.45 13.71
C ILE A 53 -11.03 -2.01 14.79
N GLY A 54 -10.96 -3.34 14.94
CA GLY A 54 -10.13 -4.00 15.94
C GLY A 54 -10.65 -3.92 17.37
N ALA A 55 -11.88 -3.44 17.61
CA ALA A 55 -12.47 -3.30 18.95
C ALA A 55 -12.73 -4.64 19.66
N ASN A 56 -12.73 -5.75 18.92
CA ASN A 56 -13.00 -7.09 19.43
C ASN A 56 -11.81 -7.72 20.18
N VAL A 57 -10.62 -7.10 20.15
CA VAL A 57 -9.42 -7.63 20.81
C VAL A 57 -8.99 -6.67 21.94
N PRO A 58 -9.05 -7.10 23.22
CA PRO A 58 -8.61 -6.28 24.33
C PRO A 58 -7.16 -5.78 24.17
N GLY A 59 -6.95 -4.48 24.35
CA GLY A 59 -5.64 -3.85 24.22
C GLY A 59 -5.19 -3.56 22.77
N LYS A 60 -5.92 -4.03 21.74
CA LYS A 60 -5.61 -3.69 20.35
C LYS A 60 -6.04 -2.25 20.05
N PRO A 61 -5.20 -1.43 19.40
CA PRO A 61 -5.59 -0.09 18.96
C PRO A 61 -6.80 -0.13 18.02
N ARG A 62 -7.73 0.80 18.22
CA ARG A 62 -8.84 1.01 17.29
C ARG A 62 -8.36 1.85 16.12
N GLN A 63 -8.43 1.30 14.91
CA GLN A 63 -7.95 1.97 13.70
C GLN A 63 -8.69 1.46 12.47
N SER A 64 -8.55 2.17 11.35
CA SER A 64 -9.01 1.65 10.07
C SER A 64 -8.20 0.41 9.71
N LEU A 65 -8.89 -0.71 9.47
CA LEU A 65 -8.27 -1.96 9.02
C LEU A 65 -8.56 -2.26 7.55
N ASN A 66 -9.38 -1.44 6.90
CA ASN A 66 -9.89 -1.69 5.55
C ASN A 66 -9.90 -0.40 4.72
N PHE A 67 -9.81 -0.54 3.40
CA PHE A 67 -10.05 0.57 2.49
C PHE A 67 -11.56 0.77 2.28
N THR A 68 -12.13 1.83 2.84
CA THR A 68 -13.57 2.11 2.82
C THR A 68 -14.02 2.98 1.64
N GLY A 69 -13.12 3.35 0.74
CA GLY A 69 -13.40 4.21 -0.42
C GLY A 69 -14.03 3.49 -1.62
N GLY A 70 -14.29 2.19 -1.50
CA GLY A 70 -14.86 1.36 -2.55
C GLY A 70 -13.85 0.83 -3.57
N ILE A 71 -14.21 -0.29 -4.21
CA ILE A 71 -13.36 -1.00 -5.18
C ILE A 71 -12.90 -0.12 -6.36
N PRO A 72 -13.75 0.73 -6.98
CA PRO A 72 -13.32 1.54 -8.12
C PRO A 72 -12.18 2.51 -7.78
N LEU A 73 -12.22 3.16 -6.61
CA LEU A 73 -11.16 4.07 -6.18
C LEU A 73 -9.90 3.28 -5.79
N TYR A 74 -10.06 2.22 -4.99
CA TYR A 74 -8.95 1.37 -4.58
C TYR A 74 -8.13 0.89 -5.78
N PHE A 75 -8.81 0.31 -6.77
CA PHE A 75 -8.14 -0.27 -7.93
C PHE A 75 -7.55 0.78 -8.87
N ARG A 76 -8.18 1.96 -8.96
CA ARG A 76 -7.60 3.09 -9.69
C ARG A 76 -6.24 3.49 -9.10
N LEU A 77 -6.15 3.67 -7.78
CA LEU A 77 -4.91 4.04 -7.10
C LEU A 77 -3.82 2.98 -7.28
N CYS A 78 -4.18 1.68 -7.19
CA CYS A 78 -3.24 0.59 -7.48
C CYS A 78 -2.73 0.65 -8.92
N ARG A 79 -3.61 0.90 -9.90
CA ARG A 79 -3.22 1.04 -11.31
C ARG A 79 -2.34 2.25 -11.57
N GLU A 80 -2.68 3.41 -11.00
CA GLU A 80 -1.87 4.62 -11.12
C GLU A 80 -0.44 4.41 -10.63
N SER A 81 -0.26 3.70 -9.51
CA SER A 81 1.07 3.29 -9.04
C SER A 81 1.78 2.39 -10.06
N ALA A 82 1.13 1.33 -10.54
CA ALA A 82 1.73 0.39 -11.49
C ALA A 82 2.07 1.03 -12.86
N GLU A 83 1.17 1.85 -13.41
CA GLU A 83 1.38 2.61 -14.65
C GLU A 83 2.51 3.63 -14.52
N GLY A 84 2.74 4.16 -13.31
CA GLY A 84 3.88 4.99 -12.97
C GLY A 84 5.20 4.23 -12.78
N GLY A 85 5.25 2.93 -13.07
CA GLY A 85 6.43 2.10 -12.82
C GLY A 85 6.58 1.71 -11.35
N TYR A 86 5.45 1.45 -10.68
CA TYR A 86 5.36 1.18 -9.24
C TYR A 86 5.78 2.38 -8.38
N THR A 87 5.23 3.56 -8.69
CA THR A 87 5.41 4.78 -7.87
C THR A 87 5.02 4.50 -6.41
N GLY A 88 5.85 4.97 -5.49
CA GLY A 88 5.72 4.68 -4.05
C GLY A 88 6.48 3.44 -3.60
N PHE A 89 7.19 2.76 -4.51
CA PHE A 89 8.06 1.64 -4.19
C PHE A 89 9.51 1.93 -4.61
N ALA A 90 10.44 1.37 -3.86
CA ALA A 90 11.84 1.25 -4.23
C ALA A 90 12.04 -0.09 -4.95
N LEU A 91 12.56 -0.04 -6.18
CA LEU A 91 12.91 -1.22 -6.98
C LEU A 91 14.43 -1.38 -7.00
N SER A 92 14.90 -2.58 -6.72
CA SER A 92 16.33 -2.88 -6.75
C SER A 92 16.62 -4.25 -7.35
N GLY A 93 17.75 -4.35 -8.05
CA GLY A 93 18.22 -5.57 -8.70
C GLY A 93 19.73 -5.55 -8.94
N THR A 94 20.24 -6.60 -9.57
CA THR A 94 21.67 -6.80 -9.82
C THR A 94 22.29 -5.80 -10.81
N GLU A 95 21.50 -5.07 -11.59
CA GLU A 95 21.99 -4.13 -12.62
C GLU A 95 21.60 -2.66 -12.37
N GLY A 96 20.92 -2.34 -11.26
CA GLY A 96 20.56 -0.95 -10.92
C GLY A 96 19.44 -0.82 -9.88
N THR A 97 19.34 0.37 -9.28
CA THR A 97 18.28 0.78 -8.34
C THR A 97 17.45 1.88 -8.99
N ASP A 98 16.14 1.66 -9.13
CA ASP A 98 15.19 2.69 -9.54
C ASP A 98 14.25 2.98 -8.37
N GLY A 99 14.40 4.16 -7.80
CA GLY A 99 13.61 4.62 -6.66
C GLY A 99 14.27 5.83 -6.00
N PRO A 100 13.50 6.65 -5.27
CA PRO A 100 14.10 7.66 -4.40
C PRO A 100 14.98 6.95 -3.37
N ALA A 101 16.22 7.42 -3.20
CA ALA A 101 17.15 6.84 -2.23
C ALA A 101 16.54 6.92 -0.83
N ASP A 102 16.34 5.76 -0.18
CA ASP A 102 16.02 5.72 1.24
C ASP A 102 17.18 6.34 2.01
N SER A 103 16.93 7.46 2.67
CA SER A 103 17.90 8.17 3.52
C SER A 103 18.11 7.49 4.88
N GLU A 104 17.92 6.17 4.98
CA GLU A 104 18.16 5.41 6.21
C GLU A 104 18.89 4.10 5.93
N SER A 105 20.10 4.22 5.38
CA SER A 105 21.16 3.26 5.71
C SER A 105 21.90 3.77 6.94
N THR A 106 21.43 3.43 8.15
CA THR A 106 22.24 3.30 9.40
C THR A 106 21.36 2.76 10.54
N ARG A 107 21.27 1.43 10.68
CA ARG A 107 21.73 0.63 11.85
C ARG A 107 21.19 -0.80 11.81
#